data_AF-A0A813KW84-F1
#
_entry.id   AF-A0A813KW84-F1
#
_cell.length_a   1.000
_cell.length_b   1.000
_cell.length_c   1.000
_cell.angle_alpha   90.00
_cell.angle_beta   90.00
_cell.angle_gamma   90.00
#
_symmetry.space_group_name_H-M   'P 1'
#
loop_
_entity.id
_entity.type
_entity.pdbx_description
1 polymer ?
#
loop_
_entity_poly.entity_id
_entity_poly.type
_entity_poly.pdbx_seq_one_letter_code
_entity_poly.pdbx_strand_id
1 'polypeptide(L)'
;WRGDWALVLPETSAPLSAFEAAAAALPRRGPDFLGAEAASVSCGSGCDAELHLRSSVLHIRGQSVVRQPVAVVSPKGSDASSAGRLLFNGEIYAVSPALADGSAEPALALEENDTLWLAEQVAACEAEAPGDSWEPLALALRNLLERLHGPFALSLWSPRRRAVFFARDKLGRRSLMAARTADGSCCVASAAGGATHLWNELPVTGLFVLDLAAAEGPAVRHVPWREEIPFAQPWWWTAPIDRLPAGVRHVEAFAETLRSAVARRVAHVFGGTCDQPRVGLLFSGGLDSTVLAALAAE
;
A
#
# COMPACT_ATOMS: atom_id res chain seq x y z
N TRP A 1 3.52 -20.75 7.25
CA TRP A 1 4.84 -20.13 6.99
C TRP A 1 5.57 -20.68 5.76
N ARG A 2 5.00 -21.62 4.98
CA ARG A 2 5.41 -21.87 3.59
C ARG A 2 4.25 -21.44 2.70
N GLY A 3 4.17 -20.15 2.38
CA GLY A 3 3.33 -19.66 1.28
C GLY A 3 4.19 -19.70 0.02
N ASP A 4 3.67 -20.27 -1.06
CA ASP A 4 4.41 -20.46 -2.31
C ASP A 4 4.77 -19.11 -2.95
N TRP A 5 6.01 -18.69 -2.70
CA TRP A 5 6.66 -17.52 -3.31
C TRP A 5 6.71 -17.58 -4.84
N ALA A 6 6.55 -18.79 -5.42
CA ALA A 6 6.46 -19.02 -6.86
C ALA A 6 5.29 -18.26 -7.52
N LEU A 7 4.25 -17.92 -6.76
CA LEU A 7 3.11 -17.15 -7.28
C LEU A 7 3.43 -15.65 -7.46
N VAL A 8 4.38 -15.12 -6.69
CA VAL A 8 4.69 -13.68 -6.70
C VAL A 8 5.71 -13.33 -7.76
N LEU A 9 6.80 -14.09 -7.82
CA LEU A 9 7.84 -13.91 -8.83
C LEU A 9 7.75 -15.07 -9.82
N PRO A 10 7.31 -14.82 -11.07
CA PRO A 10 7.19 -15.89 -12.06
C PRO A 10 8.55 -16.52 -12.34
N GLU A 11 8.54 -17.81 -12.69
CA GLU A 11 9.74 -18.53 -13.16
C GLU A 11 10.22 -18.00 -14.51
N THR A 12 9.29 -17.49 -15.33
CA THR A 12 9.59 -16.84 -16.60
C THR A 12 10.07 -15.41 -16.37
N SER A 13 11.12 -15.03 -17.09
CA SER A 13 11.78 -13.75 -16.90
C SER A 13 11.31 -12.70 -17.90
N ALA A 14 10.98 -11.52 -17.38
CA ALA A 14 10.73 -10.32 -18.16
C ALA A 14 12.03 -9.77 -18.79
N PRO A 15 11.94 -9.00 -19.89
CA PRO A 15 13.08 -8.30 -20.44
C PRO A 15 13.72 -7.35 -19.42
N LEU A 16 15.03 -7.08 -19.54
CA LEU A 16 15.74 -6.12 -18.67
C LEU A 16 15.10 -4.72 -18.71
N SER A 17 14.46 -4.37 -19.82
CA SER A 17 13.74 -3.11 -20.00
C SER A 17 12.41 -3.04 -19.24
N ALA A 18 11.98 -4.09 -18.54
CA ALA A 18 10.69 -4.13 -17.85
C ALA A 18 10.55 -3.02 -16.81
N PHE A 19 11.62 -2.73 -16.07
CA PHE A 19 11.66 -1.62 -15.11
C PHE A 19 11.42 -0.27 -15.78
N GLU A 20 12.20 0.06 -16.82
CA GLU A 20 12.07 1.32 -17.54
C GLU A 20 10.72 1.46 -18.25
N ALA A 21 10.20 0.35 -18.81
CA ALA A 21 8.88 0.32 -19.42
C ALA A 21 7.76 0.58 -18.38
N ALA A 22 7.89 0.04 -17.17
CA ALA A 22 6.95 0.31 -16.07
C ALA A 22 7.07 1.76 -15.60
N ALA A 23 8.29 2.27 -15.44
CA ALA A 23 8.56 3.65 -15.06
C ALA A 23 7.98 4.66 -16.07
N ALA A 24 8.10 4.38 -17.37
CA ALA A 24 7.54 5.21 -18.44
C ALA A 24 5.99 5.30 -18.40
N ALA A 25 5.31 4.35 -17.77
CA ALA A 25 3.86 4.39 -17.63
C ALA A 25 3.37 5.24 -16.43
N LEU A 26 4.26 5.52 -15.46
CA LEU A 26 3.93 6.20 -14.20
C LEU A 26 3.36 7.63 -14.38
N PRO A 27 3.86 8.50 -15.28
CA PRO A 27 3.39 9.88 -15.37
C PRO A 27 1.88 10.03 -15.62
N ARG A 28 1.25 9.04 -16.28
CA ARG A 28 -0.20 9.02 -16.52
C ARG A 28 -1.02 8.76 -15.25
N ARG A 29 -0.42 8.16 -14.23
CA ARG A 29 -1.05 7.83 -12.95
C ARG A 29 -0.87 8.92 -11.90
N GLY A 30 0.16 9.75 -12.03
CA GLY A 30 0.49 10.79 -11.08
C GLY A 30 1.25 11.94 -11.74
N PRO A 31 0.55 12.90 -12.37
CA PRO A 31 1.17 13.97 -13.13
C PRO A 31 1.76 15.10 -12.26
N ASP A 32 1.39 15.19 -10.98
CA ASP A 32 1.73 16.34 -10.13
C ASP A 32 3.19 16.32 -9.65
N PHE A 33 3.78 15.14 -9.53
CA PHE A 33 5.19 14.98 -9.22
C PHE A 33 5.74 13.63 -9.69
N LEU A 34 6.96 13.64 -10.24
CA LEU A 34 7.72 12.44 -10.55
C LEU A 34 8.97 12.39 -9.66
N GLY A 35 9.14 11.27 -8.97
CA GLY A 35 10.25 11.01 -8.06
C GLY A 35 11.11 9.86 -8.53
N ALA A 36 12.41 10.00 -8.32
CA ALA A 36 13.41 9.02 -8.70
C ALA A 36 14.55 9.03 -7.69
N GLU A 37 14.79 7.90 -7.04
CA GLU A 37 15.95 7.68 -6.18
C GLU A 37 16.62 6.35 -6.53
N ALA A 38 17.89 6.22 -6.16
CA ALA A 38 18.64 4.98 -6.25
C ALA A 38 19.52 4.82 -5.01
N ALA A 39 19.71 3.58 -4.56
CA ALA A 39 20.55 3.25 -3.43
C ALA A 39 21.41 2.02 -3.75
N SER A 40 22.70 2.09 -3.46
CA SER A 40 23.57 0.91 -3.48
C SER A 40 23.25 0.03 -2.29
N VAL A 41 23.03 -1.26 -2.53
CA VAL A 41 22.69 -2.25 -1.52
C VAL A 41 23.66 -3.42 -1.59
N SER A 42 24.28 -3.74 -0.46
CA SER A 42 25.07 -4.96 -0.34
C SER A 42 24.14 -6.12 0.04
N CYS A 43 24.22 -7.23 -0.70
CA CYS A 43 23.44 -8.44 -0.44
C CYS A 43 24.17 -9.39 0.52
N GLY A 44 23.42 -10.26 1.22
CA GLY A 44 23.98 -11.25 2.15
C GLY A 44 24.91 -12.26 1.46
N SER A 45 24.72 -12.50 0.17
CA SER A 45 25.60 -13.28 -0.71
C SER A 45 26.93 -12.59 -1.06
N GLY A 46 27.13 -11.34 -0.64
CA GLY A 46 28.33 -10.56 -0.93
C GLY A 46 28.35 -9.88 -2.30
N CYS A 47 27.24 -9.91 -3.06
CA CYS A 47 27.12 -9.10 -4.28
C CYS A 47 26.60 -7.70 -3.96
N ASP A 48 27.08 -6.71 -4.72
CA ASP A 48 26.52 -5.37 -4.74
C ASP A 48 25.37 -5.32 -5.76
N ALA A 49 24.27 -4.70 -5.36
CA ALA A 49 23.12 -4.45 -6.21
C ALA A 49 22.68 -2.99 -6.09
N GLU A 50 21.84 -2.54 -7.03
CA GLU A 50 21.25 -1.21 -7.02
C GLU A 50 19.74 -1.32 -6.83
N LEU A 51 19.21 -0.56 -5.86
CA LEU A 51 17.79 -0.42 -5.63
C LEU A 51 17.31 0.87 -6.28
N HIS A 52 16.47 0.76 -7.30
CA HIS A 52 15.84 1.92 -7.92
C HIS A 52 14.41 2.13 -7.41
N LEU A 53 14.13 3.33 -6.96
CA LEU A 53 12.81 3.75 -6.50
C LEU A 53 12.27 4.81 -7.46
N ARG A 54 11.03 4.59 -7.94
CA ARG A 54 10.34 5.48 -8.87
C ARG A 54 8.91 5.67 -8.41
N SER A 55 8.45 6.92 -8.42
CA SER A 55 7.08 7.26 -8.02
C SER A 55 6.51 8.35 -8.90
N SER A 56 5.19 8.32 -9.03
CA SER A 56 4.38 9.38 -9.64
C SER A 56 3.27 9.71 -8.66
N VAL A 57 3.05 10.99 -8.39
CA VAL A 57 2.07 11.45 -7.41
C VAL A 57 0.91 12.13 -8.13
N LEU A 58 -0.30 11.65 -7.87
CA LEU A 58 -1.54 12.40 -8.07
C LEU A 58 -1.96 12.90 -6.69
N HIS A 59 -1.93 14.20 -6.48
CA HIS A 59 -2.20 14.82 -5.19
C HIS A 59 -3.70 14.91 -4.95
N ILE A 60 -4.17 14.21 -3.92
CA ILE A 60 -5.60 14.16 -3.55
C ILE A 60 -5.85 14.33 -2.04
N ARG A 61 -4.81 14.29 -1.21
CA ARG A 61 -4.88 14.32 0.26
C ARG A 61 -3.88 15.34 0.82
N GLY A 62 -4.25 16.08 1.86
CA GLY A 62 -3.41 17.12 2.45
C GLY A 62 -3.36 18.42 1.64
N GLN A 63 -2.90 19.50 2.28
CA GLN A 63 -2.90 20.86 1.69
C GLN A 63 -1.91 21.06 0.53
N SER A 64 -0.91 20.19 0.41
CA SER A 64 0.14 20.32 -0.60
C SER A 64 0.59 18.96 -1.14
N VAL A 65 1.18 18.98 -2.33
CA VAL A 65 1.78 17.80 -2.96
C VAL A 65 2.90 17.27 -2.09
N VAL A 66 2.80 16.00 -1.69
CA VAL A 66 3.86 15.30 -0.98
C VAL A 66 4.71 14.53 -1.97
N ARG A 67 6.00 14.89 -2.03
CA ARG A 67 6.97 14.24 -2.90
C ARG A 67 7.24 12.83 -2.38
N GLN A 68 7.30 11.88 -3.31
CA GLN A 68 7.68 10.50 -3.04
C GLN A 68 8.89 10.14 -3.90
N PRO A 69 9.73 9.16 -3.53
CA PRO A 69 9.69 8.38 -2.29
C PRO A 69 9.82 9.27 -1.04
N VAL A 70 8.98 9.03 -0.03
CA VAL A 70 9.01 9.83 1.21
C VAL A 70 10.00 9.23 2.19
N ALA A 71 10.83 10.07 2.82
CA ALA A 71 11.80 9.62 3.79
C ALA A 71 11.09 9.16 5.08
N VAL A 72 11.44 7.97 5.57
CA VAL A 72 11.03 7.46 6.88
C VAL A 72 12.12 7.84 7.87
N VAL A 73 11.94 8.98 8.53
CA VAL A 73 12.91 9.55 9.47
C VAL A 73 12.39 9.38 10.89
N SER A 74 13.19 8.73 11.74
CA SER A 74 12.86 8.67 13.17
C SER A 74 13.02 10.06 13.80
N PRO A 75 12.10 10.48 14.71
CA PRO A 75 12.23 11.75 15.42
C PRO A 75 13.54 11.87 16.22
N LYS A 76 14.24 10.76 16.48
CA LYS A 76 15.52 10.72 17.19
C LYS A 76 16.75 11.04 16.33
N GLY A 77 16.58 11.59 15.13
CA GLY A 77 17.67 12.23 14.36
C GLY A 77 18.61 11.25 13.65
N SER A 78 18.05 10.33 12.86
CA SER A 78 18.86 9.54 11.92
C SER A 78 19.35 10.42 10.77
N ASP A 79 20.58 10.20 10.32
CA ASP A 79 21.12 10.87 9.12
C ASP A 79 20.23 10.58 7.90
N ALA A 80 19.98 11.59 7.06
CA ALA A 80 19.04 11.50 5.93
C ALA A 80 19.44 10.42 4.90
N SER A 81 20.74 10.09 4.86
CA SER A 81 21.35 9.03 4.07
C SER A 81 20.93 7.61 4.52
N SER A 82 20.58 7.46 5.80
CA SER A 82 20.20 6.18 6.44
C SER A 82 18.69 5.98 6.59
N ALA A 83 17.90 7.02 6.29
CA ALA A 83 16.46 6.98 6.41
C ALA A 83 15.84 6.00 5.40
N GLY A 84 14.78 5.30 5.81
CA GLY A 84 14.00 4.47 4.90
C GLY A 84 13.32 5.28 3.79
N ARG A 85 12.77 4.61 2.79
CA ARG A 85 11.96 5.24 1.73
C ARG A 85 10.63 4.53 1.59
N LEU A 86 9.55 5.27 1.79
CA LEU A 86 8.18 4.79 1.58
C LEU A 86 7.66 5.32 0.24
N LEU A 87 7.04 4.44 -0.53
CA LEU A 87 6.24 4.78 -1.71
C LEU A 87 4.83 4.27 -1.43
N PHE A 88 3.84 5.15 -1.53
CA PHE A 88 2.46 4.89 -1.19
C PHE A 88 1.55 5.36 -2.33
N ASN A 89 0.78 4.41 -2.85
CA ASN A 89 -0.26 4.63 -3.85
C ASN A 89 -1.59 4.19 -3.25
N GLY A 90 -2.33 5.14 -2.68
CA GLY A 90 -3.58 4.85 -2.00
C GLY A 90 -4.16 6.03 -1.26
N GLU A 91 -5.17 5.74 -0.46
CA GLU A 91 -5.86 6.68 0.41
C GLU A 91 -6.16 6.00 1.74
N ILE A 92 -5.92 6.68 2.86
CA ILE A 92 -6.31 6.21 4.19
C ILE A 92 -7.50 7.06 4.66
N TYR A 93 -8.68 6.45 4.78
CA TYR A 93 -9.91 7.13 5.18
C TYR A 93 -10.25 6.97 6.67
N ALA A 94 -9.76 5.91 7.29
CA ALA A 94 -9.89 5.68 8.73
C ALA A 94 -8.83 4.69 9.20
N VAL A 95 -8.62 4.64 10.51
CA VAL A 95 -7.71 3.69 11.17
C VAL A 95 -8.50 3.05 12.31
N SER A 96 -8.59 1.73 12.31
CA SER A 96 -9.22 1.00 13.42
C SER A 96 -8.37 1.14 14.69
N PRO A 97 -9.00 1.20 15.88
CA PRO A 97 -8.28 1.25 17.15
C PRO A 97 -7.43 -0.02 17.32
N ALA A 98 -6.31 0.09 18.03
CA ALA A 98 -5.53 -1.08 18.41
C ALA A 98 -6.36 -1.97 19.36
N LEU A 99 -6.25 -3.29 19.22
CA LEU A 99 -6.98 -4.28 20.04
C LEU A 99 -6.54 -4.30 21.51
N ALA A 100 -5.51 -3.54 21.89
CA ALA A 100 -4.92 -3.57 23.23
C ALA A 100 -4.58 -2.16 23.73
N ASP A 101 -5.13 -1.87 24.90
CA ASP A 101 -5.05 -0.66 25.72
C ASP A 101 -5.79 0.58 25.19
N GLY A 102 -6.54 1.23 26.08
CA GLY A 102 -7.36 2.39 25.80
C GLY A 102 -6.55 3.68 25.59
N SER A 103 -5.31 3.60 25.10
CA SER A 103 -4.59 4.78 24.64
C SER A 103 -5.24 5.30 23.36
N ALA A 104 -5.55 6.59 23.37
CA ALA A 104 -6.05 7.28 22.19
C ALA A 104 -4.90 7.42 21.18
N GLU A 105 -4.79 6.46 20.28
CA GLU A 105 -3.91 6.55 19.10
C GLU A 105 -4.32 7.78 18.26
N PRO A 106 -3.36 8.45 17.60
CA PRO A 106 -3.67 9.63 16.79
C PRO A 106 -4.59 9.24 15.64
N ALA A 107 -5.83 9.71 15.70
CA ALA A 107 -6.77 9.60 14.59
C ALA A 107 -6.25 10.43 13.41
N LEU A 108 -6.17 9.82 12.23
CA LEU A 108 -5.87 10.55 10.99
C LEU A 108 -7.07 11.41 10.62
N ALA A 109 -6.94 12.74 10.70
CA ALA A 109 -7.97 13.65 10.23
C ALA A 109 -8.11 13.59 8.70
N LEU A 110 -9.30 13.87 8.17
CA LEU A 110 -9.52 13.83 6.72
C LEU A 110 -8.77 14.95 6.00
N GLU A 111 -8.29 15.99 6.67
CA GLU A 111 -7.52 17.08 6.07
C GLU A 111 -6.03 16.77 6.03
N GLU A 112 -5.56 15.82 6.82
CA GLU A 112 -4.15 15.44 6.90
C GLU A 112 -3.70 14.69 5.64
N ASN A 113 -2.41 14.82 5.34
CA ASN A 113 -1.80 14.03 4.30
C ASN A 113 -1.49 12.62 4.84
N ASP A 114 -2.23 11.64 4.34
CA ASP A 114 -2.11 10.24 4.74
C ASP A 114 -0.74 9.62 4.43
N THR A 115 -0.04 10.09 3.41
CA THR A 115 1.32 9.62 3.08
C THR A 115 2.33 10.05 4.15
N LEU A 116 2.26 11.30 4.61
CA LEU A 116 3.12 11.79 5.70
C LEU A 116 2.79 11.10 7.02
N TRP A 117 1.49 11.02 7.36
CA TRP A 117 1.05 10.30 8.55
C TRP A 117 1.54 8.85 8.53
N LEU A 118 1.40 8.15 7.40
CA LEU A 118 1.88 6.77 7.28
C LEU A 118 3.40 6.68 7.43
N ALA A 119 4.17 7.63 6.88
CA ALA A 119 5.61 7.67 7.04
C ALA A 119 6.03 7.81 8.51
N GLU A 120 5.30 8.62 9.29
CA GLU A 120 5.51 8.77 10.73
C GLU A 120 5.20 7.49 11.50
N GLN A 121 4.07 6.83 11.19
CA GLN A 121 3.71 5.54 11.81
C GLN A 121 4.73 4.44 11.48
N VAL A 122 5.23 4.41 10.24
CA VAL A 122 6.29 3.49 9.82
C VAL A 122 7.60 3.79 10.56
N ALA A 123 7.93 5.06 10.76
CA ALA A 123 9.12 5.46 11.51
C ALA A 123 9.04 5.03 12.99
N ALA A 124 7.85 5.10 13.59
CA ALA A 124 7.59 4.57 14.94
C ALA A 124 7.78 3.04 14.97
N CYS A 125 7.22 2.31 14.01
CA CYS A 125 7.42 0.86 13.88
C CYS A 125 8.91 0.49 13.76
N GLU A 126 9.69 1.24 12.98
CA GLU A 126 11.14 1.03 12.85
C GLU A 126 11.92 1.28 14.14
N ALA A 127 11.52 2.32 14.89
CA ALA A 127 12.18 2.68 16.14
C ALA A 127 11.93 1.65 17.25
N GLU A 128 10.74 1.06 17.29
CA GLU A 128 10.34 0.07 18.29
C GLU A 128 10.77 -1.35 17.94
N ALA A 129 10.90 -1.68 16.65
CA ALA A 129 11.30 -3.00 16.21
C ALA A 129 12.74 -3.34 16.66
N PRO A 130 12.95 -4.39 17.49
CA PRO A 130 14.27 -4.75 17.99
C PRO A 130 15.18 -5.36 16.90
N GLY A 131 16.48 -5.37 17.18
CA GLY A 131 17.51 -5.97 16.31
C GLY A 131 17.63 -5.31 14.94
N ASP A 132 18.29 -5.98 14.00
CA ASP A 132 18.45 -5.52 12.62
C ASP A 132 17.79 -6.48 11.61
N SER A 133 17.22 -7.60 12.09
CA SER A 133 16.48 -8.51 11.23
C SER A 133 15.12 -7.90 10.84
N TRP A 134 14.57 -8.34 9.71
CA TRP A 134 13.36 -7.76 9.12
C TRP A 134 12.07 -8.20 9.83
N GLU A 135 12.08 -9.36 10.51
CA GLU A 135 10.88 -10.00 11.07
C GLU A 135 10.15 -9.12 12.09
N PRO A 136 10.82 -8.49 13.09
CA PRO A 136 10.12 -7.67 14.07
C PRO A 136 9.43 -6.46 13.43
N LEU A 137 10.08 -5.82 12.45
CA LEU A 137 9.47 -4.73 11.69
C LEU A 137 8.28 -5.23 10.85
N ALA A 138 8.41 -6.39 10.18
CA ALA A 138 7.32 -6.94 9.40
C ALA A 138 6.07 -7.22 10.25
N LEU A 139 6.26 -7.68 11.49
CA LEU A 139 5.15 -7.89 12.41
C LEU A 139 4.49 -6.58 12.84
N ALA A 140 5.29 -5.54 13.14
CA ALA A 140 4.78 -4.21 13.47
C ALA A 140 4.01 -3.59 12.29
N LEU A 141 4.60 -3.62 11.08
CA LEU A 141 3.98 -3.15 9.86
C LEU A 141 2.68 -3.90 9.55
N ARG A 142 2.66 -5.23 9.66
CA ARG A 142 1.41 -5.99 9.48
C ARG A 142 0.32 -5.47 10.41
N ASN A 143 0.62 -5.31 11.70
CA ASN A 143 -0.36 -4.85 12.68
C ASN A 143 -0.85 -3.42 12.39
N LEU A 144 0.01 -2.54 11.87
CA LEU A 144 -0.37 -1.21 11.40
C LEU A 144 -1.29 -1.29 10.17
N LEU A 145 -0.85 -2.00 9.13
CA LEU A 145 -1.53 -2.05 7.82
C LEU A 145 -2.92 -2.70 7.89
N GLU A 146 -3.11 -3.69 8.77
CA GLU A 146 -4.42 -4.33 8.96
C GLU A 146 -5.49 -3.40 9.51
N ARG A 147 -5.09 -2.33 10.19
CA ARG A 147 -6.01 -1.33 10.75
C ARG A 147 -6.40 -0.25 9.74
N LEU A 148 -5.69 -0.14 8.62
CA LEU A 148 -5.92 0.93 7.64
C LEU A 148 -7.18 0.66 6.83
N HIS A 149 -8.10 1.62 6.83
CA HIS A 149 -9.32 1.57 6.04
C HIS A 149 -9.18 2.48 4.82
N GLY A 150 -8.90 1.85 3.69
CA GLY A 150 -8.80 2.53 2.42
C GLY A 150 -8.00 1.67 1.43
N PRO A 151 -8.08 2.00 0.13
CA PRO A 151 -7.38 1.24 -0.89
C PRO A 151 -5.91 1.68 -0.90
N PHE A 152 -4.97 0.73 -0.95
CA PHE A 152 -3.55 1.05 -0.98
C PHE A 152 -2.70 -0.02 -1.64
N ALA A 153 -1.58 0.42 -2.20
CA ALA A 153 -0.41 -0.37 -2.52
C ALA A 153 0.81 0.41 -2.06
N LEU A 154 1.77 -0.27 -1.43
CA LEU A 154 2.97 0.38 -0.92
C LEU A 154 4.22 -0.45 -1.14
N SER A 155 5.35 0.24 -1.15
CA SER A 155 6.68 -0.34 -1.00
C SER A 155 7.50 0.47 0.00
N LEU A 156 8.17 -0.19 0.93
CA LEU A 156 9.04 0.42 1.92
C LEU A 156 10.44 -0.17 1.81
N TRP A 157 11.42 0.67 1.52
CA TRP A 157 12.83 0.34 1.67
C TRP A 157 13.30 0.64 3.08
N SER A 158 13.85 -0.35 3.77
CA SER A 158 14.55 -0.18 5.03
C SER A 158 16.03 -0.52 4.91
N PRO A 159 16.93 0.50 4.94
CA PRO A 159 18.37 0.30 4.97
C PRO A 159 18.82 -0.54 6.17
N ARG A 160 18.30 -0.26 7.37
CA ARG A 160 18.66 -0.96 8.61
C ARG A 160 18.35 -2.46 8.52
N ARG A 161 17.17 -2.80 7.99
CA ARG A 161 16.74 -4.19 7.84
C ARG A 161 17.32 -4.87 6.61
N ARG A 162 17.96 -4.11 5.71
CA ARG A 162 18.38 -4.55 4.37
C ARG A 162 17.24 -5.31 3.68
N ALA A 163 16.04 -4.74 3.72
CA ALA A 163 14.85 -5.38 3.20
C ALA A 163 13.91 -4.38 2.55
N VAL A 164 13.23 -4.82 1.48
CA VAL A 164 12.13 -4.09 0.87
C VAL A 164 10.81 -4.78 1.22
N PHE A 165 9.87 -4.04 1.77
CA PHE A 165 8.55 -4.53 2.17
C PHE A 165 7.50 -4.08 1.16
N PHE A 166 6.60 -4.96 0.76
CA PHE A 166 5.53 -4.67 -0.20
C PHE A 166 4.19 -5.18 0.32
N ALA A 167 3.15 -4.37 0.23
CA ALA A 167 1.82 -4.76 0.64
C ALA A 167 0.74 -4.00 -0.12
N ARG A 168 -0.47 -4.53 -0.06
CA ARG A 168 -1.66 -3.93 -0.65
C ARG A 168 -2.86 -4.15 0.26
N ASP A 169 -3.90 -3.36 0.05
CA ASP A 169 -5.15 -3.51 0.78
C ASP A 169 -5.78 -4.90 0.59
N LYS A 170 -6.55 -5.35 1.58
CA LYS A 170 -7.19 -6.69 1.63
C LYS A 170 -8.16 -6.94 0.44
N LEU A 171 -8.54 -5.91 -0.31
CA LEU A 171 -9.42 -6.00 -1.48
C LEU A 171 -8.66 -5.90 -2.81
N GLY A 172 -7.37 -5.54 -2.77
CA GLY A 172 -6.54 -5.38 -3.96
C GLY A 172 -6.95 -4.20 -4.85
N ARG A 173 -7.61 -3.17 -4.30
CA ARG A 173 -8.17 -2.05 -5.07
C ARG A 173 -7.10 -1.21 -5.78
N ARG A 174 -5.86 -1.16 -5.27
CA ARG A 174 -4.72 -0.52 -5.93
C ARG A 174 -3.75 -1.56 -6.45
N SER A 175 -3.51 -1.60 -7.76
CA SER A 175 -2.54 -2.48 -8.45
C SER A 175 -1.12 -2.39 -7.90
N LEU A 176 -0.47 -3.56 -7.79
CA LEU A 176 0.95 -3.76 -7.50
C LEU A 176 1.33 -5.13 -8.03
N MET A 177 2.20 -5.15 -9.03
CA MET A 177 2.63 -6.32 -9.76
C MET A 177 4.11 -6.55 -9.52
N ALA A 178 4.55 -7.80 -9.65
CA ALA A 178 5.93 -8.17 -9.56
C ALA A 178 6.37 -8.97 -10.79
N ALA A 179 7.61 -8.77 -11.21
CA ALA A 179 8.26 -9.52 -12.26
C ALA A 179 9.71 -9.81 -11.89
N ARG A 180 10.24 -10.94 -12.36
CA ARG A 180 11.66 -11.23 -12.35
C ARG A 180 12.21 -10.94 -13.74
N THR A 181 13.34 -10.25 -13.84
CA THR A 181 13.99 -9.97 -15.13
C THR A 181 15.01 -11.06 -15.48
N ALA A 182 15.47 -11.08 -16.73
CA ALA A 182 16.36 -12.12 -17.27
C ALA A 182 17.73 -12.23 -16.55
N ASP A 183 18.21 -11.15 -15.95
CA ASP A 183 19.40 -11.10 -15.09
C ASP A 183 19.14 -11.53 -13.63
N GLY A 184 17.90 -11.92 -13.31
CA GLY A 184 17.49 -12.31 -11.97
C GLY A 184 16.99 -11.16 -11.09
N SER A 185 17.05 -9.91 -11.57
CA SER A 185 16.57 -8.74 -10.82
C SER A 185 15.05 -8.82 -10.58
N CYS A 186 14.58 -8.11 -9.55
CA CYS A 186 13.17 -8.07 -9.16
C CYS A 186 12.59 -6.68 -9.45
N CYS A 187 11.45 -6.62 -10.12
CA CYS A 187 10.72 -5.39 -10.36
C CYS A 187 9.36 -5.46 -9.66
N VAL A 188 8.99 -4.40 -8.95
CA VAL A 188 7.65 -4.24 -8.37
C VAL A 188 7.09 -2.89 -8.81
N ALA A 189 5.88 -2.88 -9.37
CA ALA A 189 5.30 -1.67 -9.95
C ALA A 189 3.77 -1.66 -9.88
N SER A 190 3.15 -0.48 -9.86
CA SER A 190 1.68 -0.33 -9.86
C SER A 190 1.02 -0.65 -11.21
N ALA A 191 1.81 -0.89 -12.24
CA ALA A 191 1.39 -1.36 -13.55
C ALA A 191 2.54 -2.15 -14.20
N ALA A 192 2.21 -3.20 -14.94
CA ALA A 192 3.19 -3.98 -15.68
C ALA A 192 3.85 -3.14 -16.79
N GLY A 193 5.17 -3.31 -16.94
CA GLY A 193 5.97 -2.72 -18.00
C GLY A 193 6.25 -3.70 -19.14
N GLY A 194 6.09 -3.26 -20.39
CA GLY A 194 6.47 -4.05 -21.57
C GLY A 194 5.65 -5.33 -21.71
N ALA A 195 6.30 -6.49 -21.61
CA ALA A 195 5.68 -7.81 -21.74
C ALA A 195 4.80 -8.14 -20.51
N THR A 196 3.57 -7.61 -20.48
CA THR A 196 2.66 -7.66 -19.33
C THR A 196 2.30 -9.06 -18.83
N HIS A 197 2.31 -10.07 -19.71
CA HIS A 197 2.05 -11.47 -19.34
C HIS A 197 3.16 -12.12 -18.49
N LEU A 198 4.30 -11.44 -18.32
CA LEU A 198 5.42 -11.86 -17.46
C LEU A 198 5.40 -11.18 -16.09
N TRP A 199 4.33 -10.46 -15.78
CA TRP A 199 4.11 -9.83 -14.49
C TRP A 199 2.97 -10.54 -13.76
N ASN A 200 3.19 -10.85 -12.50
CA ASN A 200 2.15 -11.40 -11.63
C ASN A 200 1.61 -10.29 -10.71
N GLU A 201 0.30 -10.26 -10.56
CA GLU A 201 -0.35 -9.40 -9.56
C GLU A 201 0.05 -9.89 -8.16
N LEU A 202 0.53 -8.99 -7.30
CA LEU A 202 0.87 -9.36 -5.93
C LEU A 202 -0.40 -9.77 -5.16
N PRO A 203 -0.44 -10.96 -4.54
CA PRO A 203 -1.62 -11.42 -3.81
C PRO A 203 -1.98 -10.49 -2.65
N VAL A 204 -3.28 -10.41 -2.33
CA VAL A 204 -3.80 -9.65 -1.18
C VAL A 204 -3.64 -10.42 0.14
N THR A 205 -2.68 -11.34 0.23
CA THR A 205 -2.59 -12.33 1.31
C THR A 205 -1.74 -11.90 2.49
N GLY A 206 -1.01 -10.79 2.37
CA GLY A 206 -0.14 -10.32 3.44
C GLY A 206 0.83 -9.25 3.00
N LEU A 207 1.82 -9.07 3.87
CA LEU A 207 3.04 -8.31 3.62
C LEU A 207 4.08 -9.25 3.00
N PHE A 208 4.72 -8.80 1.93
CA PHE A 208 5.83 -9.50 1.30
C PHE A 208 7.13 -8.76 1.61
N VAL A 209 8.21 -9.51 1.77
CA VAL A 209 9.52 -8.96 2.13
C VAL A 209 10.56 -9.51 1.17
N LEU A 210 11.24 -8.63 0.43
CA LEU A 210 12.47 -8.98 -0.26
C LEU A 210 13.62 -8.79 0.72
N ASP A 211 14.04 -9.89 1.32
CA ASP A 211 15.17 -9.99 2.25
C ASP A 211 16.48 -9.99 1.45
N LEU A 212 17.21 -8.87 1.49
CA LEU A 212 18.51 -8.73 0.83
C LEU A 212 19.65 -9.19 1.72
N ALA A 213 19.42 -9.43 3.02
CA ALA A 213 20.43 -9.89 3.97
C ALA A 213 20.60 -11.42 3.96
N ALA A 214 19.70 -12.16 3.30
CA ALA A 214 19.77 -13.61 3.17
C ALA A 214 21.12 -14.08 2.57
N ALA A 215 21.72 -15.09 3.19
CA ALA A 215 23.07 -15.58 2.87
C ALA A 215 23.18 -16.18 1.46
N GLU A 216 22.11 -16.81 0.97
CA GLU A 216 22.05 -17.41 -0.38
C GLU A 216 21.70 -16.38 -1.47
N GLY A 217 21.54 -15.11 -1.11
CA GLY A 217 21.12 -14.03 -1.99
C GLY A 217 19.68 -13.57 -1.72
N PRO A 218 19.19 -12.56 -2.47
CA PRO A 218 17.87 -11.97 -2.26
C PRO A 218 16.73 -12.99 -2.25
N ALA A 219 15.95 -13.01 -1.17
CA ALA A 219 14.86 -13.96 -0.97
C ALA A 219 13.53 -13.25 -0.70
N VAL A 220 12.45 -13.74 -1.30
CA VAL A 220 11.10 -13.26 -0.98
C VAL A 220 10.50 -14.06 0.17
N ARG A 221 9.98 -13.35 1.17
CA ARG A 221 9.29 -13.88 2.35
C ARG A 221 7.87 -13.35 2.38
N HIS A 222 6.97 -14.08 3.02
CA HIS A 222 5.56 -13.72 3.15
C HIS A 222 5.14 -13.74 4.61
N VAL A 223 4.55 -12.64 5.06
CA VAL A 223 3.96 -12.45 6.37
C VAL A 223 2.46 -12.28 6.18
N PRO A 224 1.65 -13.34 6.40
CA PRO A 224 0.23 -13.30 6.12
C PRO A 224 -0.49 -12.30 7.04
N TRP A 225 -1.60 -11.77 6.55
CA TRP A 225 -2.58 -11.09 7.40
C TRP A 225 -3.01 -12.02 8.54
N ARG A 226 -3.22 -11.47 9.74
CA ARG A 226 -3.78 -12.16 10.90
C ARG A 226 -5.24 -12.49 10.68
N GLU A 227 -5.99 -11.52 10.16
CA GLU A 227 -7.40 -11.70 9.86
C GLU A 227 -7.56 -12.42 8.53
N GLU A 228 -8.55 -13.31 8.47
CA GLU A 228 -8.94 -13.92 7.22
C GLU A 228 -9.39 -12.85 6.22
N ILE A 229 -8.97 -13.02 4.97
CA ILE A 229 -9.27 -12.06 3.90
C ILE A 229 -10.73 -12.26 3.51
N PRO A 230 -11.58 -11.21 3.48
CA PRO A 230 -13.02 -11.34 3.25
C PRO A 230 -13.38 -12.08 1.95
N PHE A 231 -12.50 -12.06 0.95
CA PHE A 231 -12.70 -12.64 -0.37
C PHE A 231 -11.82 -13.87 -0.66
N ALA A 232 -11.01 -14.33 0.30
CA ALA A 232 -10.27 -15.60 0.18
C ALA A 232 -11.15 -16.82 0.49
N GLN A 233 -12.37 -16.60 0.99
CA GLN A 233 -13.37 -17.65 1.11
C GLN A 233 -13.87 -18.00 -0.31
N PRO A 234 -13.81 -19.27 -0.74
CA PRO A 234 -14.22 -19.67 -2.08
C PRO A 234 -15.68 -19.32 -2.41
N TRP A 235 -16.50 -18.95 -1.40
CA TRP A 235 -17.90 -18.63 -1.56
C TRP A 235 -18.33 -17.59 -0.51
N TRP A 236 -18.22 -16.29 -0.80
CA TRP A 236 -18.75 -15.23 0.08
C TRP A 236 -20.26 -15.35 0.35
N TRP A 237 -21.00 -16.08 -0.50
CA TRP A 237 -22.39 -16.45 -0.26
C TRP A 237 -22.61 -17.60 0.73
N THR A 238 -21.56 -18.34 1.11
CA THR A 238 -21.60 -19.33 2.20
C THR A 238 -21.04 -18.77 3.50
N ALA A 239 -20.67 -17.49 3.55
CA ALA A 239 -20.35 -16.84 4.81
C ALA A 239 -21.54 -17.08 5.76
N PRO A 240 -21.31 -17.61 6.98
CA PRO A 240 -22.39 -17.80 7.92
C PRO A 240 -23.06 -16.45 8.12
N ILE A 241 -24.32 -16.34 7.71
CA ILE A 241 -25.17 -15.23 8.12
C ILE A 241 -25.42 -15.50 9.60
N ASP A 242 -24.53 -15.00 10.45
CA ASP A 242 -24.84 -14.86 11.86
C ASP A 242 -26.21 -14.20 11.92
N ARG A 243 -27.15 -14.79 12.67
CA ARG A 243 -28.50 -14.25 12.79
C ARG A 243 -28.37 -12.79 13.12
N LEU A 244 -28.76 -11.96 12.16
CA LEU A 244 -28.71 -10.53 12.28
C LEU A 244 -29.33 -10.14 13.64
N PRO A 245 -28.63 -9.37 14.49
CA PRO A 245 -29.10 -9.10 15.83
C PRO A 245 -30.53 -8.56 15.80
N ALA A 246 -31.45 -9.25 16.50
CA ALA A 246 -32.84 -8.84 16.55
C ALA A 246 -32.96 -7.42 17.11
N GLY A 247 -33.82 -6.59 16.51
CA GLY A 247 -34.02 -5.19 16.92
C GLY A 247 -33.10 -4.17 16.24
N VAL A 248 -32.16 -4.60 15.40
CA VAL A 248 -31.36 -3.68 14.57
C VAL A 248 -32.12 -3.34 13.29
N ARG A 249 -32.21 -2.05 13.00
CA ARG A 249 -32.75 -1.52 11.75
C ARG A 249 -31.67 -1.61 10.65
N HIS A 250 -31.55 -2.78 10.03
CA HIS A 250 -30.42 -3.13 9.15
C HIS A 250 -30.31 -2.23 7.91
N VAL A 251 -31.44 -1.84 7.32
CA VAL A 251 -31.45 -0.95 6.14
C VAL A 251 -30.89 0.41 6.52
N GLU A 252 -31.32 0.96 7.65
CA GLU A 252 -30.84 2.24 8.16
C GLU A 252 -29.37 2.17 8.59
N ALA A 253 -28.95 1.08 9.22
CA ALA A 253 -27.55 0.87 9.59
C ALA A 253 -26.64 0.77 8.36
N PHE A 254 -27.08 0.07 7.31
CA PHE A 254 -26.38 0.01 6.04
C PHE A 254 -26.34 1.37 5.34
N ALA A 255 -27.47 2.08 5.29
CA ALA A 255 -27.55 3.41 4.70
C ALA A 255 -26.61 4.39 5.39
N GLU A 256 -26.53 4.36 6.72
CA GLU A 256 -25.60 5.21 7.48
C GLU A 256 -24.14 4.84 7.24
N THR A 257 -23.84 3.54 7.18
CA THR A 257 -22.49 3.06 6.83
C THR A 257 -22.07 3.52 5.44
N LEU A 258 -22.99 3.40 4.47
CA LEU A 258 -22.75 3.80 3.08
C LEU A 258 -22.60 5.32 2.96
N ARG A 259 -23.48 6.10 3.59
CA ARG A 259 -23.38 7.57 3.66
C ARG A 259 -22.03 7.99 4.23
N SER A 260 -21.66 7.47 5.39
CA SER A 260 -20.36 7.72 6.01
C SER A 260 -19.18 7.33 5.12
N ALA A 261 -19.28 6.21 4.39
CA ALA A 261 -18.24 5.77 3.46
C ALA A 261 -18.10 6.67 2.23
N VAL A 262 -19.21 7.19 1.70
CA VAL A 262 -19.24 8.15 0.58
C VAL A 262 -18.70 9.51 1.05
N ALA A 263 -19.20 10.03 2.18
CA ALA A 263 -18.78 11.31 2.74
C ALA A 263 -17.25 11.39 2.89
N ARG A 264 -16.61 10.36 3.46
CA ARG A 264 -15.14 10.30 3.62
C ARG A 264 -14.36 10.31 2.29
N ARG A 265 -14.98 9.93 1.18
CA ARG A 265 -14.35 9.83 -0.15
C ARG A 265 -14.54 11.08 -1.00
N VAL A 266 -15.57 11.88 -0.70
CA VAL A 266 -15.88 13.11 -1.45
C VAL A 266 -15.48 14.37 -0.69
N ALA A 267 -15.44 14.30 0.65
CA ALA A 267 -14.95 15.37 1.49
C ALA A 267 -13.43 15.48 1.45
N HIS A 268 -12.92 16.71 1.58
CA HIS A 268 -11.48 17.00 1.70
C HIS A 268 -10.62 16.34 0.61
N VAL A 269 -11.14 16.30 -0.63
CA VAL A 269 -10.35 15.99 -1.81
C VAL A 269 -9.55 17.23 -2.19
N PHE A 270 -8.23 17.10 -2.09
CA PHE A 270 -7.28 18.12 -2.48
C PHE A 270 -6.80 17.88 -3.91
N GLY A 271 -5.99 18.79 -4.45
CA GLY A 271 -5.55 18.75 -5.84
C GLY A 271 -6.53 19.36 -6.84
N GLY A 272 -6.15 19.29 -8.12
CA GLY A 272 -6.84 20.01 -9.19
C GLY A 272 -6.65 21.53 -9.11
N THR A 273 -7.26 22.26 -10.04
CA THR A 273 -7.26 23.74 -10.03
C THR A 273 -8.36 24.28 -9.13
N CYS A 274 -8.11 25.42 -8.47
CA CYS A 274 -9.00 26.04 -7.46
C CYS A 274 -10.45 26.22 -7.94
N ASP A 275 -10.66 26.40 -9.25
CA ASP A 275 -11.95 26.74 -9.85
C ASP A 275 -12.62 25.59 -10.62
N GLN A 276 -12.16 24.35 -10.41
CA GLN A 276 -12.74 23.17 -11.06
C GLN A 276 -13.31 22.17 -10.03
N PRO A 277 -14.37 21.41 -10.41
CA PRO A 277 -14.86 20.34 -9.57
C PRO A 277 -13.74 19.31 -9.34
N ARG A 278 -13.52 18.95 -8.07
CA ARG A 278 -12.45 18.01 -7.67
C ARG A 278 -12.90 16.55 -7.67
N VAL A 279 -14.21 16.33 -7.69
CA VAL A 279 -14.82 15.00 -7.65
C VAL A 279 -15.74 14.86 -8.86
N GLY A 280 -15.56 13.77 -9.60
CA GLY A 280 -16.48 13.33 -10.65
C GLY A 280 -17.12 12.00 -10.29
N LEU A 281 -18.34 11.76 -10.77
CA LEU A 281 -19.09 10.53 -10.56
C LEU A 281 -19.35 9.84 -11.90
N LEU A 282 -19.06 8.54 -11.97
CA LEU A 282 -19.44 7.72 -13.11
C LEU A 282 -20.91 7.32 -12.96
N PHE A 283 -21.78 7.95 -13.76
CA PHE A 283 -23.23 7.81 -13.63
C PHE A 283 -23.83 7.04 -14.81
N SER A 284 -24.31 5.83 -14.55
CA SER A 284 -24.94 4.98 -15.57
C SER A 284 -26.47 5.04 -15.56
N GLY A 285 -27.08 5.65 -14.53
CA GLY A 285 -28.51 5.61 -14.27
C GLY A 285 -28.99 4.35 -13.55
N GLY A 286 -28.09 3.39 -13.28
CA GLY A 286 -28.39 2.24 -12.43
C GLY A 286 -28.50 2.62 -10.94
N LEU A 287 -29.11 1.74 -10.15
CA LEU A 287 -29.35 1.95 -8.72
C LEU A 287 -28.08 2.36 -7.97
N ASP A 288 -26.99 1.61 -8.12
CA ASP A 288 -25.73 1.85 -7.40
C ASP A 288 -25.17 3.25 -7.68
N SER A 289 -25.02 3.60 -8.96
CA SER A 289 -24.50 4.91 -9.36
C SER A 289 -25.43 6.06 -8.96
N THR A 290 -26.75 5.82 -8.92
CA THR A 290 -27.74 6.81 -8.50
C THR A 290 -27.68 7.07 -7.01
N VAL A 291 -27.58 6.01 -6.20
CA VAL A 291 -27.44 6.13 -4.74
C VAL A 291 -26.12 6.82 -4.39
N LEU A 292 -25.01 6.43 -5.03
CA LEU A 292 -23.71 7.08 -4.80
C LEU A 292 -23.74 8.56 -5.20
N ALA A 293 -24.41 8.92 -6.30
CA ALA A 293 -24.54 10.31 -6.72
C ALA A 293 -25.40 11.13 -5.76
N ALA A 294 -26.50 10.56 -5.25
CA ALA A 294 -27.34 11.21 -4.26
C ALA A 294 -26.57 11.46 -2.95
N LEU A 295 -25.89 10.44 -2.42
CA LEU A 295 -25.11 10.55 -1.18
C LEU A 295 -23.89 11.46 -1.30
N ALA A 296 -23.29 11.58 -2.49
CA ALA A 296 -22.17 12.48 -2.72
C ALA A 296 -22.59 13.95 -2.83
N ALA A 297 -23.88 14.21 -3.07
CA ALA A 297 -24.46 15.54 -3.16
C ALA A 297 -25.07 16.03 -1.82
N GLU A 298 -25.21 15.14 -0.83
CA GLU A 298 -25.55 15.48 0.56
C GLU A 298 -24.40 16.22 1.25
#